data_AF-A0A9D6Q0T2-F1
#
_entry.id   AF-A0A9D6Q0T2-F1
#
_cell.length_a   1.000
_cell.length_b   1.000
_cell.length_c   1.000
_cell.angle_alpha   90.00
_cell.angle_beta   90.00
_cell.angle_gamma   90.00
#
_symmetry.space_group_name_H-M   'P 1'
#
loop_
_entity.id
_entity.type
_entity.pdbx_description
1 polymer ?
#
loop_
_entity_poly.entity_id
_entity_poly.type
_entity_poly.pdbx_seq_one_letter_code
_entity_poly.pdbx_strand_id
1 'polypeptide(L)' 'MNAPYLLLRVQTESDLRGEIQKKIDEFLDVYSLYQRTRLSLVKDDLKLKAYELRMLDSSFSFQI' A
#
# COMPACT_ATOMS: atom_id res chain seq x y z
N MET A 1 12.11 18.74 -6.73
CA MET A 1 11.80 17.36 -6.29
C MET A 1 10.29 17.26 -6.24
N ASN A 2 9.67 16.48 -7.13
CA ASN A 2 8.21 16.32 -7.17
C ASN A 2 7.84 15.24 -6.14
N ALA A 3 7.32 15.65 -4.98
CA ALA A 3 6.74 14.72 -4.03
C ALA A 3 5.51 14.07 -4.68
N PRO A 4 5.41 12.72 -4.73
CA PRO A 4 4.20 12.07 -5.20
C PRO A 4 3.07 12.39 -4.23
N TYR A 5 2.07 13.14 -4.69
CA TYR A 5 0.87 13.43 -3.92
C TYR A 5 -0.19 12.38 -4.24
N LEU A 6 -0.69 11.69 -3.21
CA LEU A 6 -1.86 10.82 -3.31
C LEU A 6 -3.10 11.70 -3.40
N LEU A 7 -3.62 11.88 -4.61
CA LEU A 7 -4.93 12.50 -4.86
C LEU A 7 -6.03 11.52 -4.45
N LEU A 8 -6.38 11.51 -3.17
CA LEU A 8 -7.55 10.79 -2.70
C LEU A 8 -8.77 11.67 -2.94
N ARG A 9 -9.70 11.22 -3.79
CA ARG A 9 -10.97 11.91 -4.04
C ARG A 9 -11.98 11.53 -2.95
N VAL A 10 -11.64 11.82 -1.70
CA VAL A 10 -12.44 11.46 -0.53
C VAL A 10 -13.53 12.50 -0.32
N GLN A 11 -14.80 12.11 -0.38
CA GLN A 11 -15.91 13.01 -0.04
C GLN A 11 -16.43 12.75 1.38
N THR A 12 -16.20 11.54 1.92
CA THR A 12 -16.61 11.13 3.28
C THR A 12 -15.62 10.15 3.94
N GLU A 13 -15.67 10.02 5.27
CA GLU A 13 -14.83 9.06 6.02
C GLU A 13 -15.04 7.61 5.55
N SER A 14 -16.25 7.27 5.10
CA SER A 14 -16.60 5.97 4.50
C SER A 14 -15.78 5.68 3.24
N ASP A 15 -15.55 6.69 2.40
CA ASP A 15 -14.76 6.57 1.17
C ASP A 15 -13.28 6.34 1.51
N LEU A 16 -12.78 6.98 2.57
CA LEU A 16 -11.41 6.79 3.04
C LEU A 16 -11.16 5.33 3.44
N ARG A 17 -12.10 4.73 4.19
CA ARG A 17 -12.00 3.32 4.59
C ARG A 17 -12.02 2.38 3.38
N GLY A 18 -12.85 2.68 2.38
CA GLY A 18 -12.89 1.91 1.13
C GLY A 18 -11.57 1.97 0.36
N GLU A 19 -10.97 3.15 0.26
CA GLU A 19 -9.66 3.32 -0.39
C GLU A 19 -8.52 2.65 0.40
N ILE A 20 -8.54 2.71 1.73
CA ILE A 20 -7.59 1.98 2.58
C ILE A 20 -7.72 0.47 2.36
N GLN A 21 -8.94 -0.07 2.36
CA GLN A 21 -9.16 -1.50 2.14
C GLN A 21 -8.64 -1.95 0.77
N LYS A 22 -8.95 -1.18 -0.28
CA LYS A 22 -8.45 -1.46 -1.63
C LYS A 22 -6.92 -1.48 -1.69
N LYS A 23 -6.26 -0.55 -0.99
CA LYS A 23 -4.80 -0.50 -0.89
C LYS A 23 -4.21 -1.67 -0.10
N ILE A 24 -4.93 -2.16 0.90
CA ILE A 24 -4.55 -3.38 1.64
C ILE A 24 -4.64 -4.59 0.71
N ASP A 25 -5.71 -4.71 -0.07
CA ASP A 25 -5.88 -5.80 -1.02
C ASP A 25 -4.76 -5.80 -2.08
N GLU A 26 -4.44 -4.63 -2.66
CA GLU A 26 -3.29 -4.45 -3.57
C GLU A 26 -1.97 -4.91 -2.92
N PHE A 27 -1.75 -4.56 -1.65
CA PHE A 27 -0.55 -4.96 -0.92
C PHE A 27 -0.48 -6.47 -0.69
N LEU A 28 -1.60 -7.10 -0.33
CA LEU A 28 -1.66 -8.55 -0.10
C LEU A 28 -1.40 -9.34 -1.37
N ASP A 29 -1.87 -8.86 -2.52
CA ASP A 29 -1.57 -9.46 -3.83
C ASP A 29 -0.07 -9.47 -4.12
N VAL A 30 0.59 -8.31 -3.98
CA VAL A 30 2.05 -8.19 -4.18
C VAL A 30 2.81 -9.02 -3.15
N TYR A 31 2.35 -9.06 -1.90
CA TYR A 31 2.96 -9.88 -0.85
C TYR A 31 2.88 -11.38 -1.18
N SER A 32 1.72 -11.84 -1.65
CA SER A 32 1.53 -13.23 -2.07
C SER A 32 2.46 -13.60 -3.23
N LEU A 33 2.66 -12.67 -4.18
CA LEU A 33 3.59 -12.84 -5.29
C LEU A 33 5.03 -12.89 -4.79
N TYR A 34 5.43 -12.03 -3.86
CA TYR A 34 6.76 -12.05 -3.26
C TYR A 34 7.01 -13.37 -2.51
N GLN A 35 6.04 -13.87 -1.75
CA GLN A 35 6.18 -15.14 -1.04
C GLN A 35 6.46 -16.31 -1.99
N ARG A 36 5.80 -16.33 -3.16
CA ARG A 36 5.95 -17.37 -4.18
C ARG A 36 7.25 -17.25 -4.97
N THR A 37 7.64 -16.03 -5.33
CA THR A 37 8.73 -15.80 -6.29
C THR A 37 10.06 -15.46 -5.64
N ARG A 38 10.05 -14.84 -4.45
CA ARG A 38 11.22 -14.30 -3.74
C ARG A 38 12.06 -13.32 -4.58
N LEU A 39 11.49 -12.76 -5.64
CA LEU A 39 12.17 -11.83 -6.53
C LEU A 39 12.42 -10.49 -5.81
N SER A 40 13.64 -9.95 -5.96
CA SER A 40 14.03 -8.67 -5.36
C SER A 40 13.19 -7.50 -5.87
N LEU A 41 12.83 -7.49 -7.16
CA LEU A 41 11.96 -6.48 -7.75
C LEU A 41 10.60 -6.41 -7.05
N VAL A 42 10.00 -7.58 -6.76
CA VAL A 42 8.71 -7.66 -6.04
C VAL A 42 8.87 -7.21 -4.59
N LYS A 43 10.04 -7.41 -3.97
CA LYS A 43 10.34 -6.89 -2.62
C LYS A 43 10.32 -5.36 -2.59
N ASP A 44 10.84 -4.70 -3.62
CA ASP A 44 10.88 -3.25 -3.66
C ASP A 44 9.50 -2.64 -3.96
N ASP A 45 8.71 -3.27 -4.84
CA ASP A 45 7.29 -2.93 -5.03
C ASP A 45 6.48 -3.10 -3.73
N LEU A 46 6.73 -4.19 -3.00
CA LEU A 46 6.08 -4.46 -1.72
C LEU A 46 6.39 -3.38 -0.67
N LYS A 47 7.64 -2.93 -0.58
CA LYS A 47 8.03 -1.83 0.33
C LYS A 47 7.34 -0.52 -0.05
N LEU A 48 7.25 -0.22 -1.35
CA LEU A 48 6.59 0.99 -1.83
C LEU A 48 5.10 0.97 -1.48
N LYS A 49 4.43 -0.17 -1.69
CA LYS A 49 3.03 -0.37 -1.27
C LYS A 49 2.83 -0.28 0.24
N ALA A 50 3.74 -0.84 1.03
CA ALA A 50 3.70 -0.69 2.49
C ALA A 50 3.84 0.77 2.93
N TYR A 51 4.66 1.56 2.22
CA TYR A 51 4.80 2.99 2.48
C TYR A 51 3.53 3.77 2.11
N GLU A 52 2.93 3.50 0.95
CA GLU A 52 1.63 4.06 0.55
C GLU A 52 0.57 3.81 1.63
N LEU A 53 0.48 2.56 2.11
CA LEU A 53 -0.46 2.20 3.18
C LEU A 53 -0.19 2.93 4.48
N ARG A 54 1.06 3.02 4.90
CA ARG A 54 1.43 3.74 6.13
C ARG A 54 1.11 5.24 6.06
N MET A 55 1.15 5.84 4.88
CA MET A 55 0.72 7.23 4.69
C MET A 55 -0.79 7.41 4.81
N LEU A 56 -1.58 6.39 4.47
CA LEU A 56 -3.04 6.40 4.54
C LEU A 56 -3.57 5.97 5.92
N ASP A 57 -2.91 5.01 6.53
CA ASP A 57 -3.18 4.47 7.85
C ASP A 57 -1.87 4.40 8.64
N SER A 58 -1.68 5.35 9.54
CA SER A 58 -0.48 5.43 10.38
C SER A 58 -0.31 4.23 11.33
N SER A 59 -1.38 3.45 11.57
CA SER A 59 -1.32 2.24 12.39
C SER A 59 -0.77 1.03 11.61
N PHE A 60 -0.77 1.10 10.28
CA PHE A 60 -0.23 0.05 9.44
C PHE A 60 1.28 -0.10 9.63
N SER A 61 1.70 -1.32 9.98
CA SER A 61 3.10 -1.68 10.12
C SER A 61 3.38 -3.00 9.41
N PHE A 62 4.49 -3.06 8.70
CA PHE A 62 4.92 -4.25 7.97
C PHE A 62 6.43 -4.42 8.08
N GLN A 63 6.89 -5.65 8.33
CA GLN A 63 8.30 -6.01 8.47
C GLN A 63 8.60 -7.27 7.64
N ILE A 64 9.75 -7.28 6.96
CA ILE A 64 10.15 -8.36 6.04
C ILE A 64 11.66 -8.56 5.98
#